data_AF-A0A8S3ZDF1-F1
#
_entry.id   AF-A0A8S3ZDF1-F1
#
_cell.length_a   1.000
_cell.length_b   1.000
_cell.length_c   1.000
_cell.angle_alpha   90.00
_cell.angle_beta   90.00
_cell.angle_gamma   90.00
#
_symmetry.space_group_name_H-M   'P 1'
#
loop_
_entity.id
_entity.type
_entity.pdbx_description
1 polymer ?
#
loop_
_entity_poly.entity_id
_entity_poly.type
_entity_poly.pdbx_seq_one_letter_code
_entity_poly.pdbx_strand_id
1 'polypeptide(L)' 'MRTNDYGILSTWISQTGLNAFILILLSISCAHADVYINQFAVHITGGHHAADRVARETGLKNLGQ' A
#
# COMPACT_ATOMS: atom_id res chain seq x y z
N MET A 1 39.35 -28.66 15.71
CA MET A 1 38.29 -27.65 15.92
C MET A 1 38.30 -26.68 14.74
N ARG A 2 37.46 -26.91 13.71
CA ARG A 2 37.37 -26.06 12.50
C ARG A 2 35.96 -26.01 11.90
N THR A 3 34.96 -26.45 12.68
CA THR A 3 33.59 -26.72 12.22
C THR A 3 32.59 -25.63 12.63
N ASN A 4 32.96 -24.70 13.52
CA ASN A 4 32.05 -23.66 14.00
C ASN A 4 31.86 -22.49 13.02
N ASP A 5 32.85 -22.21 12.16
CA ASP A 5 32.83 -20.99 11.35
C ASP A 5 31.80 -21.08 10.21
N TYR A 6 31.54 -22.28 9.70
CA TYR A 6 30.55 -22.51 8.63
C TYR A 6 29.09 -22.33 9.10
N GLY A 7 28.78 -22.66 10.36
CA GLY A 7 27.45 -22.48 10.95
C GLY A 7 27.12 -21.01 11.26
N ILE A 8 28.15 -20.23 11.59
CA ILE A 8 28.02 -18.79 11.80
C ILE A 8 27.80 -18.09 10.45
N LEU A 9 28.62 -18.39 9.43
CA LEU A 9 28.45 -17.81 8.10
C LEU A 9 27.08 -18.09 7.46
N SER A 10 26.54 -19.30 7.61
CA SER A 10 25.22 -19.65 7.06
C SER A 10 24.06 -18.93 7.75
N THR A 11 24.16 -18.69 9.07
CA THR A 11 23.15 -17.95 9.83
C THR A 11 23.13 -16.46 9.48
N TRP A 12 24.30 -15.84 9.24
CA TRP A 12 24.36 -14.45 8.75
C TRP A 12 23.78 -14.28 7.34
N ILE A 13 24.06 -15.22 6.43
CA ILE A 13 23.51 -15.22 5.07
C ILE A 13 21.98 -15.37 5.11
N SER A 14 21.47 -16.28 5.94
CA SER A 14 20.04 -16.49 6.13
C SER A 14 19.32 -15.26 6.70
N GLN A 15 19.90 -14.61 7.72
CA GLN A 15 19.35 -13.40 8.32
C GLN A 15 19.32 -12.22 7.34
N THR A 16 20.37 -12.06 6.54
CA THR A 16 20.45 -10.99 5.52
C THR A 16 19.39 -11.19 4.44
N GLY A 17 19.16 -12.44 4.01
CA GLY A 17 18.09 -12.79 3.07
C GLY A 17 16.69 -12.49 3.61
N LEU A 18 16.42 -12.85 4.87
CA LEU A 18 15.15 -12.56 5.52
C LEU A 18 14.88 -11.05 5.62
N ASN A 19 15.89 -10.27 6.02
CA ASN A 19 15.77 -8.81 6.11
C ASN A 19 15.49 -8.19 4.74
N ALA A 20 16.20 -8.62 3.70
CA ALA A 20 15.97 -8.14 2.34
C ALA A 20 14.57 -8.48 1.84
N PHE A 21 14.09 -9.70 2.11
CA PHE A 21 12.74 -10.14 1.76
C PHE A 21 11.66 -9.29 2.45
N ILE A 22 11.82 -9.01 3.75
CA ILE A 22 10.90 -8.15 4.50
C ILE A 22 10.87 -6.73 3.90
N LEU A 23 12.03 -6.17 3.56
CA LEU A 23 12.11 -4.84 2.95
C LEU A 23 11.44 -4.79 1.57
N ILE A 24 11.56 -5.85 0.77
CA ILE A 24 10.88 -5.97 -0.52
C ILE A 24 9.35 -6.00 -0.32
N LEU A 25 8.85 -6.82 0.60
CA LEU A 25 7.41 -6.90 0.90
C LEU A 25 6.84 -5.56 1.39
N LEU A 26 7.59 -4.86 2.25
CA LEU A 26 7.18 -3.55 2.77
C LEU A 26 7.11 -2.50 1.64
N SER A 27 8.08 -2.52 0.72
CA SER A 27 8.13 -1.60 -0.41
C SER A 27 6.95 -1.81 -1.38
N ILE A 28 6.58 -3.07 -1.65
CA ILE A 28 5.43 -3.40 -2.51
C ILE A 28 4.12 -2.94 -1.85
N SER A 29 4.00 -3.09 -0.53
CA SER A 29 2.81 -2.67 0.22
C SER A 29 2.60 -1.15 0.17
N CYS A 30 3.66 -0.36 0.33
CA CYS A 30 3.59 1.10 0.22
C CYS A 30 3.25 1.59 -1.20
N ALA A 31 3.67 0.86 -2.24
CA ALA A 31 3.36 1.21 -3.63
C ALA A 31 1.87 1.05 -3.99
N HIS A 32 1.10 0.26 -3.21
CA HIS A 32 -0.34 0.04 -3.42
C HIS A 32 -1.23 0.91 -2.54
N ALA A 33 -0.66 1.87 -1.80
CA ALA A 33 -1.48 2.87 -1.12
C ALA A 33 -2.08 3.80 -2.18
N ASP A 34 -3.38 3.66 -2.44
CA ASP A 34 -4.15 4.63 -3.24
C ASP A 34 -4.06 6.01 -2.54
N VAL A 35 -3.18 6.87 -3.04
CA VAL A 35 -3.05 8.24 -2.54
C VAL A 35 -4.15 9.09 -3.17
N TYR A 36 -5.22 9.30 -2.42
CA TYR A 36 -6.30 10.18 -2.84
C TYR A 36 -5.92 11.65 -2.58
N ILE A 37 -5.15 12.23 -3.50
CA ILE A 37 -4.59 13.59 -3.37
C ILE A 37 -5.69 14.68 -3.42
N ASN A 38 -6.87 14.38 -4.00
CA ASN A 38 -7.94 15.34 -4.26
C ASN A 38 -9.30 14.90 -3.68
N GLN A 39 -9.35 14.57 -2.38
CA GLN A 39 -10.64 14.35 -1.70
C GLN A 39 -11.25 15.69 -1.27
N PHE A 40 -12.52 15.89 -1.59
CA PHE A 40 -13.30 17.03 -1.13
C PHE A 40 -14.68 16.54 -0.67
N ALA A 41 -15.18 17.10 0.43
CA ALA A 41 -16.50 16.80 0.96
C ALA A 41 -17.47 17.90 0.51
N VAL A 42 -18.54 17.52 -0.18
CA VAL A 42 -19.57 18.44 -0.68
C VAL A 42 -20.96 17.89 -0.36
N HIS A 43 -21.89 18.79 -0.05
CA HIS A 43 -23.30 18.44 0.12
C HIS A 43 -24.03 18.64 -1.20
N ILE A 44 -24.59 17.55 -1.76
CA ILE A 44 -25.36 17.59 -3.01
C ILE A 44 -26.83 17.37 -2.67
N THR A 45 -27.65 18.39 -2.95
CA THR A 45 -29.10 18.33 -2.81
C THR A 45 -29.65 17.41 -3.91
N GLY A 46 -30.09 16.21 -3.54
CA GLY A 46 -30.48 15.15 -4.48
C GLY A 46 -30.05 13.74 -4.04
N GLY A 47 -29.23 13.64 -2.99
CA GLY A 47 -28.81 12.37 -2.40
C GLY A 47 -27.78 11.60 -3.25
N HIS A 48 -27.53 10.35 -2.87
CA HIS A 48 -26.47 9.51 -3.42
C HIS A 48 -26.42 9.46 -4.96
N HIS A 49 -27.56 9.28 -5.60
CA HIS A 49 -27.63 9.14 -7.07
C HIS A 49 -27.26 10.43 -7.81
N ALA A 50 -27.52 11.60 -7.23
CA ALA A 50 -27.10 12.86 -7.80
C ALA A 50 -25.59 13.05 -7.64
N ALA A 51 -25.04 12.67 -6.48
CA ALA A 51 -23.60 12.69 -6.23
C ALA A 51 -22.83 11.75 -7.17
N ASP A 52 -23.34 10.53 -7.41
CA ASP A 52 -22.75 9.57 -8.36
C ASP A 52 -22.73 10.09 -9.79
N ARG A 53 -23.80 10.76 -10.21
CA ARG A 53 -23.89 11.36 -11.54
C ARG A 53 -22.82 12.43 -11.73
N VAL A 54 -22.74 13.38 -10.79
CA VAL A 54 -21.75 14.47 -10.83
C VAL A 54 -20.33 13.93 -10.77
N ALA A 55 -20.07 12.94 -9.90
CA ALA A 55 -18.77 12.30 -9.81
C ALA A 55 -18.37 11.67 -11.15
N ARG A 56 -19.26 10.88 -11.77
CA ARG A 56 -19.00 10.25 -13.07
C ARG A 56 -18.77 11.26 -14.19
N GLU A 57 -19.56 12.33 -14.26
CA GLU A 57 -19.43 13.38 -15.29
C GLU A 57 -18.12 14.16 -15.18
N THR A 58 -17.58 14.28 -13.96
CA THR A 58 -16.34 15.04 -13.69
C THR A 58 -15.09 14.16 -13.59
N GLY A 59 -15.23 12.84 -13.81
CA GLY A 59 -14.11 11.89 -13.69
C GLY A 59 -13.69 11.63 -12.24
N LEU A 60 -14.55 11.96 -11.29
CA LEU A 60 -14.35 11.79 -9.85
C LEU A 60 -15.04 10.51 -9.38
N LYS A 61 -14.64 10.01 -8.20
CA LYS A 61 -15.27 8.86 -7.55
C LYS A 61 -16.09 9.36 -6.37
N ASN A 62 -17.39 9.02 -6.34
CA ASN A 62 -18.21 9.29 -5.17
C ASN A 62 -17.81 8.32 -4.05
N LEU A 63 -17.45 8.87 -2.90
CA LEU A 63 -17.11 8.14 -1.68
C LEU A 63 -18.10 8.42 -0.54
N GLY A 64 -19.06 9.32 -0.77
CA GLY A 64 -20.07 9.73 0.21
C GLY A 64 -21.32 8.85 0.18
N GLN A 65 -22.16 9.00 1.21
CA GLN A 65 -23.47 8.36 1.31
C GLN A 65 -24.57 9.21 0.69
#